data_AF-A0A3N0BQP7-F1
#
_entry.id   AF-A0A3N0BQP7-F1
#
_cell.length_a   1.000
_cell.length_b   1.000
_cell.length_c   1.000
_cell.angle_alpha   90.00
_cell.angle_beta   90.00
_cell.angle_gamma   90.00
#
_symmetry.space_group_name_H-M   'P 1'
#
loop_
_entity.id
_entity.type
_entity.pdbx_description
1 polymer ?
#
loop_
_entity_poly.entity_id
_entity_poly.type
_entity_poly.pdbx_seq_one_letter_code
_entity_poly.pdbx_strand_id
1 'polypeptide(L)'
;MACTNEKNMIINKTEVMHGSFTVEEDDVGPPPPNFVSRFKTVNEWLTFTAENDKPKKAIFEYQFDVFEGENDYTLCLTGINTYDVSKTYQRAKIEFMPSEMYFPIPLNDYKGLTKAQVFDYLTTQLDGFLKSSKFKNSYFSKAKSIKTGWKGEIWSNK
;
A
#
# COMPACT_ATOMS: atom_id res chain seq x y z
N MET A 1 -44.49 -58.51 -15.73
CA MET A 1 -43.03 -58.60 -15.93
C MET A 1 -42.48 -57.20 -15.81
N ALA A 2 -41.58 -57.03 -14.84
CA ALA A 2 -40.79 -55.83 -14.65
C ALA A 2 -39.73 -55.70 -15.76
N CYS A 3 -39.38 -54.47 -16.14
CA CYS A 3 -37.98 -54.03 -16.17
C CYS A 3 -37.92 -52.51 -16.34
N THR A 4 -36.97 -51.95 -15.60
CA THR A 4 -36.93 -50.60 -15.06
C THR A 4 -36.02 -49.72 -15.91
N ASN A 5 -36.32 -48.42 -15.93
CA ASN A 5 -35.48 -47.36 -16.48
C ASN A 5 -34.08 -47.36 -15.85
N GLU A 6 -33.01 -47.38 -16.65
CA GLU A 6 -31.69 -46.91 -16.25
C GLU A 6 -31.35 -45.64 -17.06
N LYS A 7 -31.54 -44.50 -16.41
CA LYS A 7 -30.98 -43.22 -16.85
C LYS A 7 -29.48 -43.24 -16.54
N ASN A 8 -28.65 -43.21 -17.57
CA ASN A 8 -27.22 -42.93 -17.43
C ASN A 8 -27.04 -41.52 -16.86
N MET A 9 -26.77 -41.45 -15.55
CA MET A 9 -26.36 -40.23 -14.86
C MET A 9 -24.88 -40.00 -15.16
N ILE A 10 -24.58 -39.12 -16.12
CA ILE A 10 -23.22 -38.61 -16.31
C ILE A 10 -22.92 -37.73 -15.09
N ILE A 11 -22.12 -38.27 -14.16
CA ILE A 11 -21.57 -37.50 -13.06
C ILE A 11 -20.45 -36.63 -13.65
N ASN A 12 -20.77 -35.36 -13.93
CA ASN A 12 -19.74 -34.36 -14.19
C ASN A 12 -18.92 -34.22 -12.91
N LYS A 13 -17.75 -34.86 -12.89
CA LYS A 13 -16.74 -34.69 -11.84
C LYS A 13 -16.13 -33.30 -12.02
N THR A 14 -16.74 -32.29 -11.39
CA THR A 14 -16.13 -30.96 -11.29
C THR A 14 -14.93 -31.08 -10.35
N GLU A 15 -13.75 -31.29 -10.92
CA GLU A 15 -12.50 -31.18 -10.17
C GLU A 15 -12.24 -29.70 -9.90
N VAL A 16 -12.66 -29.23 -8.72
CA VAL A 16 -12.27 -27.91 -8.21
C VAL A 16 -10.81 -28.01 -7.80
N MET A 17 -9.89 -27.75 -8.74
CA MET A 17 -8.48 -27.50 -8.39
C MET A 17 -8.43 -26.24 -7.53
N HIS A 18 -8.30 -26.41 -6.22
CA HIS A 18 -7.86 -25.34 -5.33
C HIS A 18 -6.38 -25.06 -5.61
N GLY A 19 -6.11 -24.24 -6.63
CA GLY A 19 -4.78 -23.69 -6.83
C GLY A 19 -4.51 -22.67 -5.73
N SER A 20 -3.52 -22.93 -4.87
CA SER A 20 -3.01 -21.92 -3.95
C SER A 20 -2.20 -20.90 -4.74
N PHE A 21 -2.47 -19.62 -4.55
CA PHE A 21 -1.69 -18.52 -5.10
C PHE A 21 -0.85 -17.89 -3.98
N THR A 22 0.43 -17.66 -4.22
CA THR A 22 1.35 -17.09 -3.23
C THR A 22 1.91 -15.77 -3.76
N VAL A 23 1.86 -14.73 -2.92
CA VAL A 23 2.53 -13.46 -3.17
C VAL A 23 3.57 -13.28 -2.07
N GLU A 24 4.83 -13.08 -2.44
CA GLU A 24 5.88 -12.68 -1.51
C GLU A 24 6.18 -11.20 -1.70
N GLU A 25 6.08 -10.43 -0.63
CA GLU A 25 6.23 -8.97 -0.64
C GLU A 25 7.50 -8.58 0.11
N ASP A 26 8.28 -7.67 -0.47
CA ASP A 26 9.34 -7.00 0.28
C ASP A 26 8.73 -6.15 1.39
N ASP A 27 9.39 -6.11 2.54
CA ASP A 27 8.93 -5.35 3.69
C ASP A 27 9.83 -4.14 3.98
N VAL A 28 9.22 -3.10 4.56
CA VAL A 28 9.92 -1.93 5.09
C VAL A 28 9.75 -1.94 6.59
N GLY A 29 10.87 -1.75 7.30
CA GLY A 29 10.84 -1.57 8.74
C GLY A 29 10.07 -0.32 9.18
N PRO A 30 9.79 -0.20 10.49
CA PRO A 30 9.23 1.02 11.05
C PRO A 30 10.19 2.22 10.88
N PRO A 31 9.69 3.46 10.97
CA PRO A 31 10.55 4.64 11.09
C PRO A 31 11.49 4.50 12.29
N PRO A 32 12.71 5.09 12.25
CA PRO A 32 13.61 5.11 13.40
C PRO A 32 12.94 5.73 14.64
N PRO A 33 13.32 5.30 15.86
CA PRO A 33 12.82 5.93 17.09
C PRO A 33 13.09 7.43 17.08
N ASN A 34 12.10 8.23 17.52
CA ASN A 34 12.15 9.69 17.54
C ASN A 34 12.40 10.34 16.17
N PHE A 35 11.99 9.69 15.07
CA PHE A 35 12.03 10.31 13.75
C PHE A 35 11.17 11.59 13.73
N VAL A 36 11.74 12.68 13.24
CA VAL A 36 11.04 13.97 13.08
C VAL A 36 11.09 14.34 11.62
N SER A 37 9.92 14.58 11.03
CA SER A 37 9.83 15.16 9.68
C SER A 37 10.17 16.64 9.71
N ARG A 38 10.93 17.09 8.70
CA ARG A 38 11.14 18.53 8.44
C ARG A 38 9.94 19.21 7.77
N PHE A 39 8.99 18.43 7.24
CA PHE A 39 7.79 18.91 6.59
C PHE A 39 6.65 19.06 7.61
N LYS A 40 5.83 20.09 7.44
CA LYS A 40 4.68 20.34 8.33
C LYS A 40 3.40 19.69 7.84
N THR A 41 3.28 19.44 6.53
CA THR A 41 2.06 18.91 5.92
C THR A 41 2.38 17.76 4.96
N VAL A 42 1.40 16.87 4.76
CA VAL A 42 1.47 15.79 3.76
C VAL A 42 1.76 16.36 2.38
N ASN A 43 1.16 17.50 2.02
CA ASN A 43 1.36 18.10 0.71
C ASN A 43 2.78 18.66 0.50
N GLU A 44 3.38 19.29 1.54
CA GLU A 44 4.78 19.72 1.49
C GLU A 44 5.73 18.52 1.29
N TRP A 45 5.50 17.46 2.08
CA TRP A 45 6.26 16.22 1.99
C TRP A 45 6.18 15.57 0.60
N LEU A 46 4.97 15.38 0.06
CA LEU A 46 4.78 14.78 -1.26
C LEU A 46 5.30 15.64 -2.39
N THR A 47 5.17 16.96 -2.27
CA THR A 47 5.73 17.89 -3.26
C THR A 47 7.25 17.80 -3.27
N PHE A 48 7.89 17.78 -2.08
CA PHE A 48 9.33 17.61 -1.98
C PHE A 48 9.77 16.30 -2.64
N THR A 49 9.15 15.19 -2.26
CA THR A 49 9.47 13.86 -2.77
C THR A 49 9.29 13.78 -4.29
N ALA A 50 8.22 14.37 -4.83
CA ALA A 50 7.97 14.45 -6.28
C ALA A 50 9.02 15.24 -7.07
N GLU A 51 9.64 16.24 -6.44
CA GLU A 51 10.58 17.16 -7.10
C GLU A 51 12.05 16.73 -6.95
N ASN A 52 12.39 16.11 -5.81
CA ASN A 52 13.78 15.87 -5.41
C ASN A 52 14.20 14.40 -5.57
N ASP A 53 13.27 13.47 -5.44
CA ASP A 53 13.54 12.05 -5.65
C ASP A 53 13.08 11.63 -7.04
N LYS A 54 13.75 10.62 -7.62
CA LYS A 54 13.30 10.00 -8.88
C LYS A 54 13.62 8.51 -8.87
N PRO A 55 12.66 7.65 -9.25
CA PRO A 55 12.93 6.23 -9.36
C PRO A 55 13.88 5.96 -10.53
N LYS A 56 14.80 5.01 -10.37
CA LYS A 56 15.75 4.61 -11.42
C LYS A 56 15.08 3.89 -12.60
N LYS A 57 13.86 3.41 -12.39
CA LYS A 57 13.02 2.74 -13.40
C LYS A 57 11.54 3.08 -13.16
N ALA A 58 10.69 2.72 -14.11
CA ALA A 58 9.25 2.87 -13.94
C ALA A 58 8.77 2.04 -12.74
N ILE A 59 7.88 2.63 -11.95
CA ILE A 59 7.23 2.00 -10.81
C ILE A 59 5.76 1.79 -11.18
N PHE A 60 5.29 0.56 -11.01
CA PHE A 60 3.93 0.17 -11.32
C PHE A 60 2.94 0.68 -10.27
N GLU A 61 3.30 0.57 -8.99
CA GLU A 61 2.45 0.93 -7.87
C GLU A 61 3.19 1.78 -6.84
N TYR A 62 2.58 2.86 -6.36
CA TYR A 62 3.04 3.53 -5.14
C TYR A 62 2.12 3.19 -3.98
N GLN A 63 2.70 2.84 -2.83
CA GLN A 63 1.98 2.46 -1.64
C GLN A 63 2.26 3.46 -0.51
N PHE A 64 1.18 3.97 0.07
CA PHE A 64 1.16 4.82 1.25
C PHE A 64 0.68 4.01 2.44
N ASP A 65 1.62 3.49 3.20
CA ASP A 65 1.35 2.67 4.37
C ASP A 65 1.29 3.51 5.64
N VAL A 66 0.34 3.20 6.52
CA VAL A 66 0.23 3.81 7.84
C VAL A 66 0.78 2.85 8.88
N PHE A 67 1.81 3.30 9.59
CA PHE A 67 2.26 2.71 10.84
C PHE A 67 1.56 3.39 12.02
N GLU A 68 1.13 2.59 12.99
CA GLU A 68 0.45 3.04 14.20
C GLU A 68 1.39 2.90 15.41
N GLY A 69 1.78 4.01 16.01
CA GLY A 69 2.47 4.03 17.30
C GLY A 69 1.50 4.12 18.47
N GLU A 70 2.00 4.03 19.71
CA GLU A 70 1.19 4.15 20.93
C GLU A 70 0.36 5.44 20.97
N ASN A 71 0.94 6.54 20.49
CA ASN A 71 0.30 7.86 20.51
C ASN A 71 0.49 8.61 19.17
N ASP A 72 0.92 7.92 18.12
CA ASP A 72 1.22 8.54 16.85
C ASP A 72 0.89 7.69 15.63
N TYR A 73 0.91 8.33 14.46
CA TYR A 73 0.77 7.68 13.17
C TYR A 73 1.85 8.20 12.25
N THR A 74 2.46 7.30 11.48
CA THR A 74 3.48 7.64 10.49
C THR A 74 3.13 7.07 9.13
N LEU A 75 3.06 7.93 8.12
CA LEU A 75 2.99 7.53 6.73
C LEU A 75 4.34 7.02 6.24
N CYS A 76 4.32 6.01 5.40
CA CYS A 76 5.46 5.46 4.68
C CYS A 76 5.13 5.41 3.20
N LEU A 77 6.03 5.92 2.35
CA LEU A 77 5.91 5.86 0.91
C LEU A 77 6.92 4.86 0.32
N THR A 78 6.41 3.90 -0.44
CA THR A 78 7.23 2.98 -1.25
C THR A 78 6.73 2.91 -2.69
N GLY A 79 7.63 2.55 -3.60
CA GLY A 79 7.30 2.20 -4.97
C GLY A 79 7.59 0.72 -5.23
N ILE A 80 6.58 0.02 -5.74
CA ILE A 80 6.54 -1.44 -5.85
C ILE A 80 6.36 -1.86 -7.31
N ASN A 81 7.07 -2.92 -7.69
CA ASN A 81 6.82 -3.65 -8.92
C ASN A 81 6.57 -5.12 -8.59
N THR A 82 5.51 -5.67 -9.18
CA THR A 82 5.12 -7.08 -9.01
C THR A 82 5.51 -7.88 -10.25
N TYR A 83 6.11 -9.04 -10.03
CA TYR A 83 6.62 -9.92 -11.07
C TYR A 83 5.97 -11.30 -10.95
N ASP A 84 5.43 -11.81 -12.05
CA ASP A 84 5.03 -13.21 -12.16
C ASP A 84 6.29 -14.08 -12.19
N VAL A 85 6.52 -14.85 -11.13
CA VAL A 85 7.65 -15.79 -11.06
C VAL A 85 7.20 -17.17 -11.56
N SER A 86 5.93 -17.54 -11.32
CA SER A 86 5.28 -18.70 -11.92
C SER A 86 3.77 -18.48 -12.04
N LYS A 87 3.04 -19.47 -12.58
CA LYS A 87 1.57 -19.41 -12.68
C LYS A 87 0.86 -19.22 -11.33
N THR A 88 1.49 -19.62 -10.24
CA THR A 88 0.90 -19.59 -8.88
C THR A 88 1.72 -18.74 -7.91
N TYR A 89 2.73 -18.03 -8.38
CA TYR A 89 3.65 -17.30 -7.51
C TYR A 89 4.04 -15.95 -8.11
N GLN A 90 3.77 -14.90 -7.35
CA GLN A 90 4.18 -13.53 -7.65
C GLN A 90 5.16 -13.02 -6.59
N ARG A 91 6.07 -12.15 -7.04
CA ARG A 91 7.00 -11.44 -6.17
C ARG A 91 6.77 -9.94 -6.31
N ALA A 92 6.30 -9.29 -5.24
CA ALA A 92 6.27 -7.84 -5.15
C ALA A 92 7.58 -7.34 -4.55
N LYS A 93 8.28 -6.47 -5.27
CA LYS A 93 9.56 -5.90 -4.86
C LYS A 93 9.45 -4.41 -4.61
N ILE A 94 10.07 -3.94 -3.55
CA ILE A 94 10.22 -2.50 -3.30
C ILE A 94 11.43 -2.02 -4.10
N GLU A 95 11.18 -1.19 -5.10
CA GLU A 95 12.19 -0.76 -6.05
C GLU A 95 12.35 0.77 -6.10
N PHE A 96 11.58 1.45 -5.28
CA PHE A 96 11.77 2.86 -4.97
C PHE A 96 11.46 3.13 -3.50
N MET A 97 12.42 3.76 -2.85
CA MET A 97 12.29 4.37 -1.53
C MET A 97 12.82 5.79 -1.66
N PRO A 98 11.98 6.82 -1.53
CA PRO A 98 12.44 8.19 -1.57
C PRO A 98 13.31 8.49 -0.35
N SER A 99 14.17 9.51 -0.45
CA SER A 99 15.05 9.94 0.65
C SER A 99 14.27 10.27 1.93
N GLU A 100 13.08 10.85 1.77
CA GLU A 100 12.15 11.18 2.84
C GLU A 100 10.95 10.24 2.79
N MET A 101 11.15 8.95 3.06
CA MET A 101 10.07 7.97 2.93
C MET A 101 9.04 7.98 4.05
N TYR A 102 9.36 8.56 5.21
CA TYR A 102 8.46 8.62 6.36
C TYR A 102 7.93 10.03 6.61
N PHE A 103 6.67 10.12 7.03
CA PHE A 103 6.05 11.36 7.49
C PHE A 103 5.20 11.11 8.74
N PRO A 104 5.66 11.49 9.94
CA PRO A 104 4.87 11.50 11.15
C PRO A 104 3.73 12.50 10.99
N ILE A 105 2.51 12.05 11.23
CA ILE A 105 1.35 12.92 11.21
C ILE A 105 1.41 13.80 12.47
N PRO A 106 1.27 15.13 12.37
CA PRO A 106 1.20 15.99 13.55
C PRO A 106 0.02 15.61 14.46
N LEU A 107 0.26 15.43 15.77
CA LEU A 107 -0.76 15.03 16.74
C LEU A 107 -2.02 15.91 16.70
N ASN A 108 -1.85 17.22 16.49
CA ASN A 108 -2.96 18.16 16.41
C ASN A 108 -3.92 17.86 15.25
N ASP A 109 -3.49 17.13 14.23
CA ASP A 109 -4.29 16.83 13.04
C ASP A 109 -5.25 15.64 13.25
N TYR A 110 -4.97 14.77 14.24
CA TYR A 110 -5.80 13.60 14.54
C TYR A 110 -6.19 13.42 16.01
N LYS A 111 -5.83 14.37 16.88
CA LYS A 111 -6.20 14.29 18.29
C LYS A 111 -7.72 14.16 18.46
N GLY A 112 -8.15 13.07 19.10
CA GLY A 112 -9.56 12.77 19.33
C GLY A 112 -10.28 12.10 18.15
N LEU A 113 -9.58 11.78 17.07
CA LEU A 113 -10.10 10.99 15.96
C LEU A 113 -9.98 9.50 16.23
N THR A 114 -10.94 8.73 15.73
CA THR A 114 -10.84 7.27 15.63
C THR A 114 -9.91 6.87 14.49
N LYS A 115 -9.38 5.64 14.52
CA LYS A 115 -8.53 5.09 13.44
C LYS A 115 -9.14 5.24 12.03
N ALA A 116 -10.44 5.01 11.90
CA ALA A 116 -11.16 5.22 10.64
C ALA A 116 -11.13 6.69 10.19
N GLN A 117 -11.39 7.62 11.11
CA GLN A 117 -11.33 9.06 10.82
C GLN A 117 -9.91 9.55 10.48
N VAL A 118 -8.88 8.97 11.09
CA VAL A 118 -7.48 9.23 10.70
C VAL A 118 -7.23 8.79 9.26
N PHE A 119 -7.71 7.60 8.89
CA PHE A 119 -7.58 7.11 7.52
C PHE A 119 -8.35 7.96 6.50
N ASP A 120 -9.55 8.41 6.83
CA ASP A 120 -10.35 9.32 5.98
C ASP A 120 -9.65 10.67 5.81
N TYR A 121 -9.11 11.22 6.89
CA TYR A 121 -8.32 12.45 6.87
C TYR A 121 -7.11 12.31 5.93
N LEU A 122 -6.34 11.23 6.10
CA LEU A 122 -5.17 10.92 5.28
C LEU A 122 -5.55 10.76 3.80
N THR A 123 -6.61 10.02 3.52
CA THR A 123 -7.12 9.82 2.16
C THR A 123 -7.50 11.16 1.52
N THR A 124 -8.10 12.07 2.28
CA THR A 124 -8.43 13.43 1.81
C THR A 124 -7.17 14.24 1.50
N GLN A 125 -6.14 14.20 2.34
CA GLN A 125 -4.88 14.89 2.09
C GLN A 125 -4.17 14.35 0.84
N LEU A 126 -4.15 13.02 0.67
CA LEU A 126 -3.59 12.37 -0.51
C LEU A 126 -4.37 12.73 -1.77
N ASP A 127 -5.70 12.69 -1.74
CA ASP A 127 -6.56 13.09 -2.86
C ASP A 127 -6.30 14.54 -3.30
N GLY A 128 -6.09 15.45 -2.34
CA GLY A 128 -5.68 16.83 -2.60
C GLY A 128 -4.38 16.90 -3.42
N PHE A 129 -3.36 16.12 -3.03
CA PHE A 129 -2.11 16.04 -3.78
C PHE A 129 -2.31 15.43 -5.18
N LEU A 130 -3.07 14.32 -5.30
CA LEU A 130 -3.32 13.64 -6.57
C LEU A 130 -4.01 14.54 -7.61
N LYS A 131 -4.81 15.51 -7.17
CA LYS A 131 -5.47 16.49 -8.05
C LYS A 131 -4.55 17.65 -8.47
N SER A 132 -3.43 17.84 -7.79
CA SER A 132 -2.51 18.96 -8.00
C SER A 132 -1.76 18.90 -9.34
N SER A 133 -1.27 20.04 -9.81
CA SER A 133 -0.37 20.11 -10.96
C SER A 133 0.99 19.46 -10.67
N LYS A 134 1.43 19.50 -9.40
CA LYS A 134 2.67 18.86 -8.95
C LYS A 134 2.63 17.36 -9.18
N PHE A 135 1.54 16.70 -8.77
CA PHE A 135 1.34 15.29 -9.03
C PHE A 135 1.35 14.98 -10.54
N LYS A 136 0.54 15.70 -11.32
CA LYS A 136 0.40 15.46 -12.77
C LYS A 136 1.73 15.49 -13.51
N ASN A 137 2.63 16.38 -13.09
CA ASN A 137 3.96 16.56 -13.69
C ASN A 137 5.07 15.72 -13.04
N SER A 138 4.76 14.95 -12.01
CA SER A 138 5.73 14.13 -11.27
C SER A 138 5.90 12.73 -11.85
N TYR A 139 6.78 11.93 -11.26
CA TYR A 139 6.87 10.51 -11.58
C TYR A 139 5.69 9.69 -11.04
N PHE A 140 4.95 10.19 -10.04
CA PHE A 140 3.81 9.48 -9.46
C PHE A 140 2.69 9.28 -10.48
N SER A 141 2.43 10.26 -11.34
CA SER A 141 1.38 10.20 -12.37
C SER A 141 1.62 9.14 -13.44
N LYS A 142 2.82 8.54 -13.47
CA LYS A 142 3.19 7.48 -14.42
C LYS A 142 2.92 6.08 -13.89
N ALA A 143 2.61 5.94 -12.60
CA ALA A 143 2.26 4.64 -12.02
C ALA A 143 0.88 4.17 -12.52
N LYS A 144 0.68 2.86 -12.49
CA LYS A 144 -0.60 2.24 -12.82
C LYS A 144 -1.59 2.38 -11.66
N SER A 145 -1.09 2.33 -10.43
CA SER A 145 -1.90 2.39 -9.22
C SER A 145 -1.20 3.17 -8.11
N ILE A 146 -2.02 3.71 -7.22
CA ILE A 146 -1.61 4.29 -5.94
C ILE A 146 -2.53 3.68 -4.89
N LYS A 147 -1.96 3.12 -3.83
CA LYS A 147 -2.69 2.46 -2.76
C LYS A 147 -2.39 3.09 -1.42
N THR A 148 -3.36 2.99 -0.53
CA THR A 148 -3.21 3.30 0.90
C THR A 148 -3.51 2.04 1.71
N GLY A 149 -2.74 1.82 2.77
CA GLY A 149 -2.84 0.61 3.58
C GLY A 149 -2.47 0.82 5.03
N TRP A 150 -2.87 -0.13 5.88
CA TRP A 150 -2.37 -0.24 7.25
C TRP A 150 -1.27 -1.27 7.28
N LYS A 151 -0.10 -0.89 7.79
CA LYS A 151 1.05 -1.81 7.88
C LYS A 151 1.19 -2.47 9.24
N GLY A 152 0.67 -1.83 10.29
CA GLY A 152 0.55 -2.42 11.63
C GLY A 152 1.00 -1.49 12.74
N GLU A 153 0.96 -2.02 13.97
CA GLU A 153 1.43 -1.33 15.17
C GLU A 153 2.97 -1.37 15.27
N ILE A 154 3.57 -0.26 15.65
CA ILE A 154 5.01 -0.07 15.84
C ILE A 154 5.25 0.48 17.24
N TRP A 155 6.36 0.09 17.87
CA TRP A 155 6.76 0.60 19.19
C TRP A 155 5.69 0.46 20.27
N SER A 156 5.26 -0.77 20.58
CA SER A 156 4.54 -1.04 21.83
C SER A 156 5.55 -1.18 22.96
N ASN A 157 5.61 -0.20 23.87
CA ASN A 157 6.21 -0.41 25.17
C ASN A 157 5.29 -1.37 25.94
N LYS A 158 5.63 -2.66 25.94
CA LYS A 158 5.07 -3.60 26.92
C LYS A 158 5.67 -3.35 28.29
#